data_AF-A0A382WP31-F1
#
_entry.id   AF-A0A382WP31-F1
#
_cell.length_a   1.000
_cell.length_b   1.000
_cell.length_c   1.000
_cell.angle_alpha   90.00
_cell.angle_beta   90.00
_cell.angle_gamma   90.00
#
_symmetry.space_group_name_H-M   'P 1'
#
loop_
_entity.id
_entity.type
_entity.pdbx_description
1 polymer ?
#
loop_
_entity_poly.entity_id
_entity_poly.type
_entity_poly.pdbx_seq_one_letter_code
_entity_poly.pdbx_strand_id
1 'polypeptide(L)'
;MSLTNKISDKKVNFEFNKEFINIFSKKIKENDTNFLNNTLKELHPSDSADLIENLVPENRSKLIELEGFNLDPEIFIELNESIQSEIFILLSIESITNILKRLESDNALKILENLDEKKKNVVLDKLPPKDRFLLQEGLNSPEDSAARIMQREFTAIPSNWSVGQTIDYLRENKDLPEEFLEIFIVDNNFKPIGTVPSSKVL
;
A
#
# COMPACT_ATOMS: atom_id res chain seq x y z
N MET A 1 20.37 -23.74 -0.38
CA MET A 1 20.34 -23.77 -1.86
C MET A 1 18.97 -23.29 -2.27
N SER A 2 18.92 -22.12 -2.90
CA SER A 2 17.70 -21.36 -3.15
C SER A 2 16.76 -22.08 -4.11
N LEU A 3 15.50 -22.24 -3.71
CA LEU A 3 14.42 -22.74 -4.56
C LEU A 3 14.02 -21.74 -5.67
N THR A 4 14.57 -20.53 -5.65
CA THR A 4 14.21 -19.45 -6.59
C THR A 4 14.78 -19.62 -8.01
N ASN A 5 15.78 -20.49 -8.23
CA ASN A 5 16.48 -20.56 -9.52
C ASN A 5 15.86 -21.51 -10.57
N LYS A 6 14.63 -22.01 -10.40
CA LYS A 6 14.03 -22.97 -11.35
C LYS A 6 12.72 -22.52 -12.01
N ILE A 7 12.26 -21.30 -11.76
CA ILE A 7 11.00 -20.80 -12.33
C ILE A 7 11.25 -19.43 -12.98
N SER A 8 12.19 -19.37 -13.91
CA SER A 8 12.22 -18.30 -14.91
C SER A 8 11.58 -18.83 -16.19
N ASP A 9 10.71 -18.04 -16.82
CA ASP A 9 10.18 -18.22 -18.19
C ASP A 9 8.86 -18.97 -18.41
N LYS A 10 7.88 -18.85 -17.51
CA LYS A 10 6.47 -18.90 -17.92
C LYS A 10 5.72 -17.80 -17.21
N LYS A 11 4.87 -17.05 -17.92
CA LYS A 11 3.86 -16.16 -17.35
C LYS A 11 3.22 -16.88 -16.15
N VAL A 12 3.62 -16.50 -14.94
CA VAL A 12 3.24 -17.22 -13.74
C VAL A 12 1.85 -16.71 -13.37
N ASN A 13 0.82 -17.40 -13.84
CA ASN A 13 -0.37 -17.49 -13.00
C ASN A 13 0.11 -18.25 -11.76
N PHE A 14 0.35 -17.53 -10.67
CA PHE A 14 0.80 -18.06 -9.38
C PHE A 14 -0.39 -18.76 -8.72
N GLU A 15 -0.91 -19.84 -9.33
CA GLU A 15 -1.66 -20.82 -8.55
C GLU A 15 -0.66 -21.44 -7.57
N PHE A 16 -0.63 -20.94 -6.34
CA PHE A 16 0.22 -21.52 -5.30
C PHE A 16 -0.04 -23.01 -5.25
N ASN A 17 1.00 -23.80 -5.57
CA ASN A 17 0.92 -25.24 -5.42
C ASN A 17 0.52 -25.54 -3.97
N LYS A 18 -0.48 -26.40 -3.76
CA LYS A 18 -0.96 -26.84 -2.44
C LYS A 18 0.19 -27.24 -1.50
N GLU A 19 1.28 -27.76 -2.06
CA GLU A 19 2.50 -28.08 -1.32
C GLU A 19 3.12 -26.85 -0.64
N PHE A 20 3.20 -25.71 -1.32
CA PHE A 20 3.74 -24.46 -0.77
C PHE A 20 2.85 -23.89 0.33
N ILE A 21 1.53 -23.86 0.12
CA ILE A 21 0.57 -23.41 1.15
C ILE A 21 0.68 -24.27 2.41
N ASN A 22 0.87 -25.58 2.24
CA ASN A 22 1.06 -26.50 3.37
C ASN A 22 2.37 -26.22 4.13
N ILE A 23 3.47 -25.95 3.42
CA ILE A 23 4.75 -25.57 4.04
C ILE A 23 4.59 -24.25 4.80
N PHE A 24 3.99 -23.23 4.17
CA PHE A 24 3.77 -21.93 4.78
C PHE A 24 2.88 -22.04 6.03
N SER A 25 1.77 -22.79 5.93
CA SER A 25 0.88 -23.11 7.05
C SER A 25 1.60 -23.82 8.20
N LYS A 26 2.50 -24.75 7.89
CA LYS A 26 3.32 -25.41 8.90
C LYS A 26 4.26 -24.42 9.59
N LYS A 27 4.88 -23.52 8.83
CA LYS A 27 5.79 -22.49 9.34
C LYS A 27 5.10 -21.47 10.23
N ILE A 28 3.85 -21.12 9.93
CA ILE A 28 2.98 -20.34 10.83
C ILE A 28 2.81 -21.05 12.18
N LYS A 29 2.49 -22.35 12.17
CA LYS A 29 2.30 -23.13 13.41
C LYS A 29 3.59 -23.29 14.22
N GLU A 30 4.74 -23.31 13.55
CA GLU A 30 6.07 -23.33 14.17
C GLU A 30 6.50 -21.96 14.71
N ASN A 31 5.74 -20.88 14.45
CA ASN A 31 6.09 -19.49 14.72
C ASN A 31 7.45 -19.08 14.11
N ASP A 32 7.77 -19.58 12.92
CA ASP A 32 9.03 -19.29 12.21
C ASP A 32 8.95 -17.92 11.51
N THR A 33 8.93 -16.84 12.30
CA THR A 33 8.73 -15.46 11.83
C THR A 33 9.77 -15.01 10.80
N ASN A 34 11.00 -15.53 10.88
CA ASN A 34 12.05 -15.23 9.90
C ASN A 34 11.69 -15.80 8.52
N PHE A 35 11.24 -17.06 8.47
CA PHE A 35 10.81 -17.67 7.22
C PHE A 35 9.59 -16.94 6.63
N LEU A 36 8.59 -16.62 7.47
CA LEU A 36 7.37 -15.94 7.03
C LEU A 36 7.69 -14.55 6.46
N ASN A 37 8.47 -13.75 7.19
CA ASN A 37 8.86 -12.42 6.74
C ASN A 37 9.67 -12.43 5.45
N ASN A 38 10.66 -13.32 5.34
CA ASN A 38 11.47 -13.40 4.12
C ASN A 38 10.62 -13.85 2.93
N THR A 39 9.72 -14.81 3.15
CA THR A 39 8.83 -15.30 2.09
C THR A 39 7.91 -14.18 1.59
N LEU A 40 7.23 -13.46 2.50
CA LEU A 40 6.30 -12.41 2.11
C LEU A 40 7.00 -11.19 1.48
N LYS A 41 8.25 -10.90 1.88
CA LYS A 41 9.07 -9.83 1.27
C LYS A 41 9.62 -10.16 -0.11
N GLU A 42 9.84 -11.44 -0.41
CA GLU A 42 10.32 -11.88 -1.73
C GLU A 42 9.20 -11.95 -2.77
N LEU A 43 7.95 -12.04 -2.32
CA LEU A 43 6.76 -12.10 -3.17
C LEU A 43 6.24 -10.69 -3.49
N HIS A 44 5.62 -10.54 -4.65
CA HIS A 44 4.85 -9.33 -4.96
C HIS A 44 3.68 -9.20 -3.97
N PRO A 45 3.25 -7.99 -3.58
CA PRO A 45 2.12 -7.81 -2.65
C PRO A 45 0.85 -8.59 -3.04
N SER A 46 0.54 -8.66 -4.35
CA SER A 46 -0.58 -9.43 -4.88
C SER A 46 -0.43 -10.94 -4.66
N ASP A 47 0.78 -11.49 -4.87
CA ASP A 47 1.05 -12.90 -4.63
C ASP A 47 1.00 -13.21 -3.13
N SER A 48 1.50 -12.30 -2.29
CA SER A 48 1.39 -12.40 -0.83
C SER A 48 -0.06 -12.38 -0.37
N ALA A 49 -0.90 -11.52 -0.96
CA ALA A 49 -2.33 -11.49 -0.70
C ALA A 49 -3.00 -12.81 -1.10
N ASP A 50 -2.78 -13.30 -2.33
CA ASP A 50 -3.29 -14.59 -2.81
C ASP A 50 -2.88 -15.75 -1.88
N LEU A 51 -1.64 -15.76 -1.39
CA LEU A 51 -1.17 -16.76 -0.44
C LEU A 51 -1.98 -16.71 0.86
N ILE A 52 -2.19 -15.51 1.41
CA ILE A 52 -2.94 -15.28 2.65
C ILE A 52 -4.41 -15.68 2.47
N GLU A 53 -5.02 -15.35 1.34
CA GLU A 53 -6.41 -15.70 1.04
C GLU A 53 -6.65 -17.21 1.00
N ASN A 54 -5.67 -17.97 0.49
CA ASN A 54 -5.72 -19.43 0.43
C ASN A 54 -5.40 -20.12 1.76
N LEU A 55 -5.03 -19.39 2.81
CA LEU A 55 -4.89 -19.96 4.15
C LEU A 55 -6.25 -20.19 4.80
N VAL A 56 -6.31 -21.24 5.63
CA VAL A 56 -7.46 -21.43 6.53
C VAL A 56 -7.52 -20.29 7.57
N PRO A 57 -8.73 -19.89 8.03
CA PRO A 57 -8.90 -18.74 8.92
C PRO A 57 -8.04 -18.77 10.18
N GLU A 58 -7.81 -19.96 10.75
CA GLU A 58 -6.98 -20.12 11.95
C GLU A 58 -5.51 -19.77 11.67
N ASN A 59 -5.00 -20.15 10.50
CA ASN A 59 -3.63 -19.83 10.09
C ASN A 59 -3.49 -18.35 9.73
N ARG A 60 -4.51 -17.74 9.09
CA ARG A 60 -4.52 -16.29 8.84
C ARG A 60 -4.46 -15.51 10.14
N SER A 61 -5.36 -15.82 11.07
CA SER A 61 -5.41 -15.17 12.38
C SER A 61 -4.05 -15.28 13.09
N LYS A 62 -3.44 -16.47 13.03
CA LYS A 62 -2.12 -16.68 13.63
C LYS A 62 -1.01 -15.90 12.94
N LEU A 63 -1.02 -15.81 11.61
CA LEU A 63 -0.07 -15.01 10.86
C LEU A 63 -0.17 -13.52 11.24
N ILE A 64 -1.39 -12.99 11.32
CA ILE A 64 -1.63 -11.60 11.72
C ILE A 64 -1.23 -11.33 13.17
N GLU A 65 -1.42 -12.29 14.09
CA GLU A 65 -0.91 -12.14 15.46
C GLU A 65 0.62 -12.08 15.52
N LEU A 66 1.31 -12.86 14.69
CA LEU A 66 2.76 -12.92 14.65
C LEU A 66 3.37 -11.69 13.99
N GLU A 67 2.74 -11.19 12.92
CA GLU A 67 3.34 -10.20 12.01
C GLU A 67 2.54 -8.90 11.86
N GLY A 68 1.40 -8.72 12.56
CA GLY A 68 0.34 -7.72 12.33
C GLY A 68 0.71 -6.23 12.43
N PHE A 69 1.98 -5.89 12.33
CA PHE A 69 2.52 -4.54 12.17
C PHE A 69 3.76 -4.47 11.25
N ASN A 70 4.39 -5.61 10.95
CA ASN A 70 5.57 -5.72 10.08
C ASN A 70 5.22 -6.08 8.63
N LEU A 71 3.99 -6.51 8.38
CA LEU A 71 3.53 -6.77 7.02
C LEU A 71 3.61 -5.50 6.18
N ASP A 72 3.86 -5.72 4.89
CA ASP A 72 3.80 -4.65 3.91
C ASP A 72 2.35 -4.15 3.77
N PRO A 73 2.07 -2.86 3.98
CA PRO A 73 0.75 -2.25 3.79
C PRO A 73 0.14 -2.55 2.43
N GLU A 74 0.95 -2.66 1.37
CA GLU A 74 0.47 -2.95 0.02
C GLU A 74 -0.22 -4.31 -0.07
N ILE A 75 0.20 -5.30 0.73
CA ILE A 75 -0.46 -6.61 0.79
C ILE A 75 -1.92 -6.45 1.20
N PHE A 76 -2.22 -5.52 2.12
CA PHE A 76 -3.59 -5.30 2.57
C PHE A 76 -4.48 -4.68 1.49
N ILE A 77 -3.90 -3.94 0.53
CA ILE A 77 -4.63 -3.37 -0.60
C ILE A 77 -5.07 -4.46 -1.57
N GLU A 78 -4.19 -5.42 -1.81
CA GLU A 78 -4.41 -6.51 -2.76
C GLU A 78 -5.34 -7.61 -2.22
N LEU A 79 -5.49 -7.71 -0.89
CA LEU A 79 -6.45 -8.62 -0.27
C LEU A 79 -7.89 -8.26 -0.67
N ASN A 80 -8.73 -9.27 -0.87
CA ASN A 80 -10.15 -9.06 -1.08
C ASN A 80 -10.82 -8.46 0.18
N GLU A 81 -11.93 -7.73 -0.02
CA GLU A 81 -12.62 -6.96 1.02
C GLU A 81 -13.07 -7.82 2.22
N SER A 82 -13.47 -9.07 1.97
CA SER A 82 -13.91 -9.99 3.01
C SER A 82 -12.77 -10.38 3.93
N ILE A 83 -11.59 -10.69 3.38
CA ILE A 83 -10.41 -11.05 4.15
C ILE A 83 -9.80 -9.82 4.81
N GLN A 84 -9.78 -8.66 4.15
CA GLN A 84 -9.41 -7.39 4.78
C GLN A 84 -10.24 -7.13 6.04
N SER A 85 -11.57 -7.26 5.93
CA SER A 85 -12.48 -7.05 7.06
C SER A 85 -12.19 -8.02 8.22
N GLU A 86 -11.98 -9.30 7.93
CA GLU A 86 -11.59 -10.32 8.92
C GLU A 86 -10.30 -9.91 9.66
N ILE A 87 -9.28 -9.48 8.92
CA ILE A 87 -7.98 -9.12 9.46
C ILE A 87 -8.05 -7.82 10.27
N PHE A 88 -8.75 -6.81 9.79
CA PHE A 88 -8.90 -5.53 10.50
C PHE A 88 -9.73 -5.65 11.78
N ILE A 89 -10.54 -6.68 11.94
CA ILE A 89 -11.17 -7.00 13.22
C ILE A 89 -10.11 -7.36 14.27
N LEU A 90 -9.11 -8.16 13.88
CA LEU A 90 -8.03 -8.64 14.76
C LEU A 90 -6.99 -7.55 15.07
N LEU A 91 -6.75 -6.64 14.13
CA LEU A 91 -5.76 -5.59 14.29
C LEU A 91 -6.18 -4.51 15.29
N SER A 92 -5.19 -4.03 16.04
CA SER A 92 -5.35 -2.89 16.92
C SER A 92 -5.53 -1.60 16.11
N ILE A 93 -6.18 -0.59 16.69
CA ILE A 93 -6.31 0.74 16.08
C ILE A 93 -4.93 1.32 15.74
N GLU A 94 -3.93 1.11 16.58
CA GLU A 94 -2.57 1.59 16.36
C GLU A 94 -1.90 0.91 15.16
N SER A 95 -2.08 -0.41 15.02
CA SER A 95 -1.60 -1.16 13.86
C SER A 95 -2.22 -0.63 12.57
N ILE A 96 -3.54 -0.44 12.55
CA ILE A 96 -4.25 0.11 11.38
C ILE A 96 -3.76 1.53 11.06
N THR A 97 -3.61 2.37 12.08
CA THR A 97 -3.10 3.75 11.90
C THR A 97 -1.70 3.74 11.28
N ASN A 98 -0.83 2.81 11.70
CA ASN A 98 0.52 2.68 11.16
C ASN A 98 0.55 2.14 9.72
N ILE A 99 -0.38 1.23 9.38
CA ILE A 99 -0.57 0.76 7.99
C ILE A 99 -0.96 1.94 7.11
N LEU A 100 -1.99 2.70 7.49
CA LEU A 100 -2.48 3.84 6.70
C LEU A 100 -1.43 4.93 6.48
N LYS A 101 -0.57 5.20 7.48
CA LYS A 101 0.52 6.20 7.37
C LYS A 101 1.61 5.84 6.37
N ARG A 102 1.72 4.57 6.02
CA ARG A 102 2.73 4.05 5.09
C ARG A 102 2.17 3.86 3.68
N LEU A 103 0.90 4.19 3.48
CA LEU A 103 0.23 4.08 2.19
C LEU A 103 0.01 5.46 1.59
N GLU A 104 0.00 5.50 0.28
CA GLU A 104 -0.48 6.63 -0.51
C GLU A 104 -1.98 6.88 -0.23
N SER A 105 -2.42 8.13 -0.41
CA SER A 105 -3.74 8.56 0.09
C SER A 105 -4.94 7.85 -0.54
N ASP A 106 -4.84 7.44 -1.81
CA ASP A 106 -5.88 6.68 -2.50
C ASP A 106 -6.02 5.26 -1.95
N ASN A 107 -4.90 4.59 -1.71
CA ASN A 107 -4.86 3.25 -1.13
C ASN A 107 -5.27 3.25 0.34
N ALA A 108 -4.82 4.23 1.11
CA ALA A 108 -5.27 4.44 2.48
C ALA A 108 -6.78 4.66 2.56
N LEU A 109 -7.37 5.38 1.58
CA LEU A 109 -8.81 5.60 1.52
C LEU A 109 -9.58 4.30 1.28
N LYS A 110 -9.13 3.44 0.35
CA LYS A 110 -9.74 2.12 0.10
C LYS A 110 -9.79 1.25 1.36
N ILE A 111 -8.68 1.18 2.11
CA ILE A 111 -8.67 0.45 3.40
C ILE A 111 -9.66 1.07 4.38
N LEU A 112 -9.64 2.39 4.48
CA LEU A 112 -10.47 3.11 5.43
C LEU A 112 -11.96 2.86 5.18
N GLU A 113 -12.38 2.78 3.93
CA GLU A 113 -13.77 2.48 3.52
C GLU A 113 -14.25 1.12 4.02
N ASN A 114 -13.38 0.12 4.02
CA ASN A 114 -13.67 -1.25 4.47
C ASN A 114 -13.74 -1.39 6.00
N LEU A 115 -13.31 -0.37 6.75
CA LEU A 115 -13.43 -0.38 8.21
C LEU A 115 -14.85 -0.05 8.66
N ASP A 116 -15.26 -0.67 9.78
CA ASP A 116 -16.49 -0.29 10.45
C ASP A 116 -16.45 1.18 10.91
N GLU A 117 -17.60 1.85 10.88
CA GLU A 117 -17.71 3.29 11.18
C GLU A 117 -17.10 3.68 12.53
N LYS A 118 -17.17 2.81 13.55
CA LYS A 118 -16.60 3.13 14.86
C LYS A 118 -15.08 3.11 14.80
N LYS A 119 -14.46 2.06 14.25
CA LYS A 119 -13.01 1.97 14.07
C LYS A 119 -12.51 3.06 13.14
N LYS A 120 -13.17 3.30 12.01
CA LYS A 120 -12.87 4.33 11.02
C LYS A 120 -12.68 5.71 11.69
N ASN A 121 -13.65 6.15 12.48
CA ASN A 121 -13.58 7.43 13.17
C ASN A 121 -12.43 7.51 14.17
N VAL A 122 -12.20 6.44 14.95
CA VAL A 122 -11.11 6.42 15.94
C VAL A 122 -9.73 6.38 15.26
N VAL A 123 -9.59 5.70 14.13
CA VAL A 123 -8.35 5.70 13.33
C VAL A 123 -8.10 7.08 12.74
N LEU A 124 -9.11 7.72 12.14
CA LEU A 124 -9.01 9.10 11.63
C LEU A 124 -8.56 10.09 12.70
N ASP A 125 -9.05 9.96 13.93
CA ASP A 125 -8.64 10.81 15.06
C ASP A 125 -7.18 10.62 15.49
N LYS A 126 -6.55 9.47 15.19
CA LYS A 126 -5.15 9.19 15.48
C LYS A 126 -4.18 9.56 14.36
N LEU A 127 -4.70 9.84 13.15
CA LEU A 127 -3.87 10.25 12.04
C LEU A 127 -3.35 11.69 12.22
N PRO A 128 -2.17 12.02 11.66
CA PRO A 128 -1.69 13.39 11.58
C PRO A 128 -2.74 14.30 10.92
N PRO A 129 -2.83 15.59 11.30
CA PRO A 129 -3.84 16.50 10.76
C PRO A 129 -3.86 16.59 9.22
N LYS A 130 -2.67 16.52 8.58
CA LYS A 130 -2.52 16.50 7.13
C LYS A 130 -3.23 15.28 6.53
N ASP A 131 -2.82 14.08 6.93
CA ASP A 131 -3.34 12.82 6.38
C ASP A 131 -4.84 12.66 6.67
N ARG A 132 -5.27 13.00 7.90
CA ARG A 132 -6.69 13.01 8.27
C ARG A 132 -7.50 13.90 7.34
N PHE A 133 -7.06 15.12 7.09
CA PHE A 133 -7.77 16.05 6.21
C PHE A 133 -7.90 15.49 4.79
N LEU A 134 -6.81 14.96 4.23
CA LEU A 134 -6.79 14.36 2.90
C LEU A 134 -7.79 13.20 2.77
N LEU A 135 -7.80 12.28 3.74
CA LEU A 135 -8.73 11.14 3.73
C LEU A 135 -10.18 11.56 3.96
N GLN A 136 -10.44 12.55 4.84
CA GLN A 136 -11.78 13.07 5.07
C GLN A 136 -12.37 13.75 3.82
N GLU A 137 -11.57 14.53 3.09
CA GLU A 137 -11.97 15.10 1.80
C GLU A 137 -12.32 14.00 0.79
N GLY A 138 -11.57 12.90 0.79
CA GLY A 138 -11.88 11.71 -0.01
C GLY A 138 -13.25 11.13 0.36
N LEU A 139 -13.45 10.78 1.63
CA LEU A 139 -14.70 10.19 2.12
C LEU A 139 -15.94 11.08 1.90
N ASN A 140 -15.78 12.39 1.92
CA ASN A 140 -16.87 13.35 1.66
C ASN A 140 -17.18 13.53 0.18
N SER A 141 -16.30 13.06 -0.71
CA SER A 141 -16.50 13.11 -2.16
C SER A 141 -17.38 11.94 -2.63
N PRO A 142 -18.15 12.09 -3.72
CA PRO A 142 -18.93 10.98 -4.28
C PRO A 142 -18.02 9.80 -4.67
N GLU A 143 -18.50 8.56 -4.47
CA GLU A 143 -17.69 7.33 -4.66
C GLU A 143 -17.04 7.25 -6.04
N ASP A 144 -17.79 7.52 -7.12
CA ASP A 144 -17.28 7.46 -8.49
C ASP A 144 -16.62 8.76 -8.98
N SER A 145 -16.24 9.67 -8.07
CA SER A 145 -15.64 10.95 -8.44
C SER A 145 -14.12 10.89 -8.54
N ALA A 146 -13.55 11.75 -9.38
CA ALA A 146 -12.10 11.91 -9.46
C ALA A 146 -11.48 12.27 -8.08
N ALA A 147 -12.17 13.07 -7.26
CA ALA A 147 -11.70 13.45 -5.93
C ALA A 147 -11.63 12.28 -4.93
N ARG A 148 -12.44 11.24 -5.15
CA ARG A 148 -12.42 10.00 -4.37
C ARG A 148 -11.26 9.10 -4.78
N ILE A 149 -11.05 8.94 -6.09
CA ILE A 149 -10.13 7.96 -6.64
C ILE A 149 -8.69 8.50 -6.75
N MET A 150 -8.50 9.82 -6.81
CA MET A 150 -7.17 10.41 -7.01
C MET A 150 -6.24 10.22 -5.81
N GLN A 151 -4.98 9.92 -6.12
CA GLN A 151 -3.85 10.09 -5.20
C GLN A 151 -3.55 11.58 -5.03
N ARG A 152 -3.30 12.01 -3.79
CA ARG A 152 -3.05 13.43 -3.43
C ARG A 152 -1.56 13.76 -3.37
N GLU A 153 -0.72 12.74 -3.32
CA GLU A 153 0.72 12.81 -3.46
C GLU A 153 1.05 12.83 -4.96
N PHE A 154 1.55 13.97 -5.45
CA PHE A 154 1.96 14.12 -6.84
C PHE A 154 3.15 15.07 -6.96
N THR A 155 3.92 14.91 -8.03
CA THR A 155 5.09 15.74 -8.28
C THR A 155 4.69 17.00 -9.04
N ALA A 156 4.86 18.16 -8.41
CA ALA A 156 4.62 19.46 -9.02
C ALA A 156 5.81 20.40 -8.89
N ILE A 157 6.07 21.19 -9.94
CA ILE A 157 7.15 22.18 -10.00
C ILE A 157 6.66 23.54 -10.50
N PRO A 158 7.26 24.65 -10.05
CA PRO A 158 7.02 25.98 -10.61
C PRO A 158 7.43 26.10 -12.09
N SER A 159 6.63 26.84 -12.85
CA SER A 159 6.87 27.08 -14.28
C SER A 159 8.13 27.87 -14.63
N ASN A 160 8.74 28.53 -13.65
CA ASN A 160 9.96 29.33 -13.82
C ASN A 160 11.25 28.59 -13.45
N TRP A 161 11.17 27.30 -13.10
CA TRP A 161 12.36 26.50 -12.80
C TRP A 161 13.08 26.02 -14.06
N SER A 162 14.40 26.00 -13.98
CA SER A 162 15.24 25.31 -14.95
C SER A 162 15.24 23.80 -14.71
N VAL A 163 15.63 23.03 -15.73
CA VAL A 163 15.76 21.56 -15.62
C VAL A 163 16.70 21.16 -14.46
N GLY A 164 17.81 21.89 -14.26
CA GLY A 164 18.73 21.62 -13.15
C GLY A 164 18.05 21.76 -11.78
N GLN A 165 17.34 22.86 -11.56
CA GLN A 165 16.60 23.09 -10.31
C GLN A 165 15.52 22.02 -10.09
N THR A 166 14.84 21.60 -11.15
CA THR A 166 13.88 20.50 -11.09
C THR A 166 14.56 19.21 -10.63
N ILE A 167 15.68 18.82 -11.25
CA ILE A 167 16.39 17.58 -10.88
C ILE A 167 16.87 17.65 -9.42
N ASP A 168 17.38 18.80 -8.99
CA ASP A 168 17.84 18.98 -7.60
C ASP A 168 16.67 18.81 -6.62
N TYR A 169 15.52 19.44 -6.90
CA TYR A 169 14.30 19.25 -6.13
C TYR A 169 13.84 17.78 -6.10
N LEU A 170 13.85 17.09 -7.24
CA LEU A 170 13.44 15.69 -7.34
C LEU A 170 14.37 14.75 -6.55
N ARG A 171 15.63 15.12 -6.36
CA ARG A 171 16.61 14.33 -5.59
C ARG A 171 16.56 14.61 -4.08
N GLU A 172 16.24 15.85 -3.71
CA GLU A 172 16.31 16.30 -2.31
C GLU A 172 14.98 16.19 -1.57
N ASN A 173 13.86 16.30 -2.29
CA ASN A 173 12.55 16.29 -1.66
C ASN A 173 12.13 14.86 -1.27
N LYS A 174 11.80 14.68 0.01
CA LYS A 174 11.36 13.40 0.59
C LYS A 174 9.85 13.21 0.58
N ASP A 175 9.09 14.26 0.24
CA ASP A 175 7.63 14.26 0.24
C ASP A 175 7.05 13.98 -1.16
N LEU A 176 7.84 13.38 -2.05
CA LEU A 176 7.40 12.95 -3.37
C LEU A 176 6.65 11.61 -3.26
N PRO A 177 5.67 11.35 -4.14
CA PRO A 177 5.03 10.03 -4.21
C PRO A 177 6.08 8.96 -4.49
N GLU A 178 5.81 7.73 -4.03
CA GLU A 178 6.71 6.59 -4.22
C GLU A 178 7.05 6.35 -5.69
N GLU A 179 6.05 6.44 -6.56
CA GLU A 179 6.20 6.36 -8.01
C GLU A 179 5.48 7.53 -8.72
N PHE A 180 6.12 8.12 -9.72
CA PHE A 180 5.49 9.10 -10.59
C PHE A 180 6.05 9.10 -12.02
N LEU A 181 5.15 9.14 -13.00
CA LEU A 181 5.49 9.20 -14.42
C LEU A 181 5.35 10.60 -15.02
N GLU A 182 4.56 11.45 -14.39
CA GLU A 182 4.28 12.82 -14.83
C GLU A 182 4.69 13.82 -13.75
N ILE A 183 5.26 14.93 -14.20
CA ILE A 183 5.59 16.08 -13.37
C ILE A 183 4.68 17.23 -13.79
N PHE A 184 3.83 17.69 -12.88
CA PHE A 184 2.92 18.80 -13.12
C PHE A 184 3.66 20.13 -13.04
N ILE A 185 3.39 21.02 -13.99
CA ILE A 185 3.94 22.38 -14.00
C ILE A 185 2.84 23.32 -13.52
N VAL A 186 3.12 24.08 -12.46
CA VAL A 186 2.16 24.98 -11.82
C VAL A 186 2.57 26.45 -11.92
N ASP A 187 1.58 27.35 -11.92
CA ASP A 187 1.79 28.79 -11.79
C ASP A 187 1.96 29.21 -10.32
N ASN A 188 2.15 30.52 -10.08
CA ASN A 188 2.30 31.08 -8.73
C ASN A 188 1.05 30.94 -7.85
N ASN A 189 -0.11 30.65 -8.44
CA ASN A 189 -1.37 30.41 -7.74
C ASN A 189 -1.64 28.89 -7.57
N PHE A 190 -0.64 28.05 -7.82
CA PHE A 190 -0.73 26.59 -7.79
C PHE A 190 -1.75 26.00 -8.78
N LYS A 191 -2.00 26.69 -9.90
CA LYS A 191 -2.84 26.17 -10.98
C LYS A 191 -1.98 25.36 -11.95
N PRO A 192 -2.41 24.14 -12.35
CA PRO A 192 -1.70 23.36 -13.34
C PRO A 192 -1.79 24.04 -14.71
N ILE A 193 -0.64 24.24 -15.36
CA ILE A 193 -0.54 24.87 -16.69
C ILE A 193 0.06 23.93 -17.75
N GLY A 194 0.55 22.76 -17.33
CA GLY A 194 1.10 21.74 -18.22
C GLY A 194 1.67 20.57 -17.43
N THR A 195 2.16 19.56 -18.15
CA THR A 195 2.90 18.44 -17.56
C THR A 195 4.11 18.09 -18.41
N VAL A 196 5.07 17.39 -17.81
CA VAL A 196 6.18 16.77 -18.52
C VAL A 196 6.40 15.35 -17.99
N PRO A 197 6.58 14.35 -18.87
CA PRO A 197 6.95 13.01 -18.44
C PRO A 197 8.29 13.03 -17.69
N SER A 198 8.40 12.25 -16.61
CA SER A 198 9.62 12.15 -15.82
C SER A 198 10.81 11.69 -16.66
N SER A 199 10.58 10.81 -17.65
CA SER A 199 11.57 10.33 -18.63
C SER A 199 12.17 11.38 -19.55
N LYS A 200 11.62 12.60 -19.60
CA LYS A 200 12.22 13.72 -20.33
C LYS A 200 13.12 14.60 -19.45
N VAL A 201 13.04 14.43 -18.13
CA VAL A 201 13.74 15.24 -17.13
C VAL A 201 14.87 14.44 -16.48
N LEU A 202 14.62 13.16 -16.18
CA LEU A 202 15.55 12.19 -15.57
C LEU A 202 16.17 11.30 -16.65
#